data_AF-A0A1N7A1K4-F1
#
_entry.id   AF-A0A1N7A1K4-F1
#
_cell.length_a   1.000
_cell.length_b   1.000
_cell.length_c   1.000
_cell.angle_alpha   90.00
_cell.angle_beta   90.00
_cell.angle_gamma   90.00
#
_symmetry.space_group_name_H-M   'P 1'
#
loop_
_entity.id
_entity.type
_entity.pdbx_description
1 polymer ?
#
loop_
_entity_poly.entity_id
_entity_poly.type
_entity_poly.pdbx_seq_one_letter_code
_entity_poly.pdbx_strand_id
1 'polypeptide(L)'
;MTIADTAGNPLDHARKLLAAKPDGLIEAIAREAGVPTRAVLEMLPAEQRLFVAPEQFEALWQDIASWGTVLFLMHTPDIVLEVEGALPVGSFGHGYYNIHGDSPIGGHIKAQNCRAIYLVDRASGQGRRACSVQFFNEAGEVMFKIFVRRDAHRALLPDQLKRFDDLKTRFA
;
A
#
# COMPACT_ATOMS: atom_id res chain seq x y z
N MET A 1 15.63 -41.25 9.35
CA MET A 1 15.83 -39.98 10.06
C MET A 1 15.76 -38.86 9.03
N THR A 2 14.55 -38.38 8.76
CA THR A 2 14.30 -37.32 7.78
C THR A 2 14.54 -35.97 8.45
N ILE A 3 15.50 -35.23 7.88
CA ILE A 3 15.91 -33.90 8.30
C ILE A 3 14.86 -32.92 7.74
N ALA A 4 13.72 -32.79 8.41
CA ALA A 4 12.65 -31.91 7.97
C ALA A 4 11.85 -31.40 9.18
N ASP A 5 12.49 -30.72 10.13
CA ASP A 5 11.76 -29.91 11.12
C ASP A 5 12.63 -28.92 11.92
N THR A 6 13.40 -28.05 11.26
CA THR A 6 14.12 -26.95 11.95
C THR A 6 13.83 -25.56 11.40
N ALA A 7 12.98 -25.42 10.38
CA ALA A 7 12.49 -24.11 9.98
C ALA A 7 11.26 -23.76 10.84
N GLY A 8 11.45 -22.93 11.87
CA GLY A 8 10.34 -22.43 12.69
C GLY A 8 9.26 -21.75 11.84
N ASN A 9 8.05 -21.60 12.41
CA ASN A 9 6.89 -21.01 11.74
C ASN A 9 7.26 -19.70 10.99
N PRO A 10 7.05 -19.62 9.65
CA PRO A 10 7.36 -18.43 8.86
C PRO A 10 6.74 -17.13 9.38
N LEU A 11 5.55 -17.19 9.98
CA LEU A 11 4.91 -16.02 10.59
C LEU A 11 5.63 -15.57 11.88
N ASP A 12 6.17 -16.50 12.67
CA ASP A 12 6.99 -16.15 13.83
C ASP A 12 8.34 -15.56 13.41
N HIS A 13 8.90 -16.06 12.31
CA HIS A 13 10.10 -15.47 11.72
C HIS A 13 9.84 -14.03 11.25
N ALA A 14 8.74 -13.78 10.52
CA ALA A 14 8.32 -12.44 10.10
C ALA A 14 8.13 -11.49 11.30
N ARG A 15 7.48 -11.93 12.39
CA ARG A 15 7.32 -11.13 13.61
C ARG A 15 8.67 -10.73 14.22
N LYS A 16 9.62 -11.66 14.28
CA LYS A 16 10.98 -11.38 14.80
C LYS A 16 11.72 -10.39 13.91
N LEU A 17 11.67 -10.55 12.59
CA LEU A 17 12.28 -9.62 11.64
C LEU A 17 11.68 -8.22 11.74
N LEU A 18 10.35 -8.12 11.81
CA LEU A 18 9.65 -6.84 11.97
C LEU A 18 9.99 -6.16 13.30
N ALA A 19 10.06 -6.92 14.40
CA ALA A 19 10.46 -6.38 15.70
C ALA A 19 11.91 -5.87 15.71
N ALA A 20 12.83 -6.56 15.01
CA ALA A 20 14.22 -6.15 14.90
C ALA A 20 14.42 -4.93 13.97
N LYS A 21 13.56 -4.78 12.95
CA LYS A 21 13.60 -3.68 11.97
C LYS A 21 12.20 -3.05 11.86
N PRO A 22 11.74 -2.31 12.88
CA PRO A 22 10.38 -1.76 12.91
C PRO A 22 10.12 -0.70 11.84
N ASP A 23 11.16 -0.22 11.15
CA ASP A 23 11.10 0.70 10.01
C ASP A 23 11.39 0.02 8.67
N GLY A 24 11.67 -1.29 8.69
CA GLY A 24 12.03 -2.06 7.51
C GLY A 24 10.93 -2.03 6.46
N LEU A 25 11.33 -2.21 5.20
CA LEU A 25 10.39 -2.37 4.08
C LEU A 25 9.59 -3.66 4.29
N ILE A 26 8.26 -3.55 4.34
CA ILE A 26 7.36 -4.66 4.65
C ILE A 26 7.55 -5.81 3.67
N GLU A 27 7.70 -5.51 2.38
CA GLU A 27 7.98 -6.49 1.32
C GLU A 27 9.33 -7.19 1.51
N ALA A 28 10.36 -6.50 2.01
CA ALA A 28 11.65 -7.12 2.26
C ALA A 28 11.56 -8.12 3.42
N ILE A 29 10.86 -7.75 4.49
CA ILE A 29 10.60 -8.64 5.64
C ILE A 29 9.77 -9.84 5.21
N ALA A 30 8.72 -9.62 4.42
CA ALA A 30 7.85 -10.68 3.90
C ALA A 30 8.62 -11.70 3.07
N ARG A 31 9.45 -11.22 2.14
CA ARG A 31 10.32 -12.05 1.30
C ARG A 31 11.36 -12.81 2.12
N GLU A 32 12.00 -12.16 3.09
CA GLU A 32 13.00 -12.81 3.98
C GLU A 32 12.36 -13.91 4.84
N ALA A 33 11.11 -13.69 5.29
CA ALA A 33 10.36 -14.68 6.07
C ALA A 33 9.66 -15.76 5.21
N GLY A 34 9.53 -15.56 3.90
CA GLY A 34 8.80 -16.48 3.02
C GLY A 34 7.29 -16.45 3.22
N VAL A 35 6.71 -15.27 3.52
CA VAL A 35 5.27 -15.07 3.73
C VAL A 35 4.72 -13.97 2.82
N PRO A 36 3.40 -13.91 2.58
CA PRO A 36 2.81 -12.83 1.80
C PRO A 36 3.06 -11.45 2.40
N THR A 37 3.24 -10.43 1.55
CA THR A 37 3.44 -9.04 2.01
C THR A 37 2.33 -8.58 2.97
N ARG A 38 1.08 -8.89 2.66
CA ARG A 38 -0.08 -8.56 3.51
C ARG A 38 0.03 -9.14 4.92
N ALA A 39 0.54 -10.36 5.06
CA ALA A 39 0.68 -10.99 6.37
C ALA A 39 1.62 -10.20 7.28
N VAL A 40 2.70 -9.63 6.73
CA VAL A 40 3.61 -8.76 7.49
C VAL A 40 2.99 -7.39 7.74
N LEU A 41 2.26 -6.82 6.78
CA LEU A 41 1.53 -5.57 7.00
C LEU A 41 0.55 -5.71 8.17
N GLU A 42 -0.21 -6.81 8.21
CA GLU A 42 -1.19 -7.10 9.27
C GLU A 42 -0.56 -7.30 10.65
N MET A 43 0.77 -7.52 10.75
CA MET A 43 1.50 -7.55 12.02
C MET A 43 1.78 -6.15 12.59
N LEU A 44 1.63 -5.09 11.79
CA LEU A 44 1.75 -3.73 12.30
C LEU A 44 0.65 -3.43 13.32
N PRO A 45 0.92 -2.54 14.29
CA PRO A 45 -0.09 -2.06 15.23
C PRO A 45 -1.33 -1.51 14.50
N ALA A 46 -2.51 -1.71 15.09
CA ALA A 46 -3.78 -1.35 14.47
C ALA A 46 -3.88 0.15 14.16
N GLU A 47 -3.26 0.99 14.99
CA GLU A 47 -3.19 2.44 14.79
C GLU A 47 -2.38 2.85 13.55
N GLN A 48 -1.52 1.97 13.02
CA GLN A 48 -0.71 2.22 11.82
C GLN A 48 -1.37 1.71 10.54
N ARG A 49 -2.48 0.97 10.65
CA ARG A 49 -3.15 0.37 9.50
C ARG A 49 -4.66 0.22 9.71
N LEU A 50 -5.43 0.79 8.79
CA LEU A 50 -6.86 0.57 8.72
C LEU A 50 -7.20 -0.30 7.51
N PHE A 51 -7.92 -1.40 7.75
CA PHE A 51 -8.43 -2.25 6.68
C PHE A 51 -9.62 -1.58 6.00
N VAL A 52 -9.65 -1.62 4.68
CA VAL A 52 -10.78 -1.20 3.85
C VAL A 52 -11.16 -2.34 2.93
N ALA A 53 -12.45 -2.65 2.88
CA ALA A 53 -12.99 -3.73 2.06
C ALA A 53 -12.70 -3.48 0.56
N PRO A 54 -12.33 -4.51 -0.22
CA PRO A 54 -11.95 -4.35 -1.63
C PRO A 54 -13.07 -3.77 -2.50
N GLU A 55 -14.34 -3.90 -2.10
CA GLU A 55 -15.50 -3.30 -2.77
C GLU A 55 -15.43 -1.76 -2.81
N GLN A 56 -14.64 -1.15 -1.92
CA GLN A 56 -14.42 0.30 -1.89
C GLN A 56 -13.37 0.77 -2.91
N PHE A 57 -12.83 -0.11 -3.76
CA PHE A 57 -11.78 0.21 -4.73
C PHE A 57 -12.08 1.48 -5.54
N GLU A 58 -13.24 1.53 -6.20
CA GLU A 58 -13.58 2.67 -7.08
C GLU A 58 -13.86 3.94 -6.26
N ALA A 59 -14.54 3.81 -5.12
CA ALA A 59 -14.81 4.94 -4.23
C ALA A 59 -13.51 5.57 -3.69
N LEU A 60 -12.53 4.75 -3.31
CA LEU A 60 -11.20 5.21 -2.91
C LEU A 60 -10.44 5.83 -4.09
N TRP A 61 -10.48 5.20 -5.26
CA TRP A 61 -9.82 5.76 -6.44
C TRP A 61 -10.34 7.16 -6.78
N GLN A 62 -11.67 7.33 -6.81
CA GLN A 62 -12.31 8.61 -7.11
C GLN A 62 -12.00 9.68 -6.06
N ASP A 63 -11.96 9.31 -4.76
CA ASP A 63 -11.58 10.24 -3.70
C ASP A 63 -10.14 10.70 -3.88
N ILE A 64 -9.19 9.76 -4.05
CA ILE A 64 -7.76 10.06 -4.22
C ILE A 64 -7.49 10.84 -5.50
N ALA A 65 -8.25 10.61 -6.58
CA ALA A 65 -8.16 11.40 -7.81
C ALA A 65 -8.42 12.90 -7.59
N SER A 66 -9.13 13.27 -6.52
CA SER A 66 -9.37 14.68 -6.14
C SER A 66 -8.23 15.31 -5.33
N TRP A 67 -7.18 14.57 -4.98
CA TRP A 67 -6.09 15.03 -4.12
C TRP A 67 -5.03 15.87 -4.85
N GLY A 68 -5.17 16.02 -6.17
CA GLY A 68 -4.13 16.59 -7.03
C GLY A 68 -3.01 15.58 -7.27
N THR A 69 -1.77 16.06 -7.41
CA THR A 69 -0.61 15.20 -7.69
C THR A 69 -0.29 14.30 -6.50
N VAL A 70 -0.35 12.99 -6.68
CA VAL A 70 0.08 11.97 -5.70
C VAL A 70 1.39 11.32 -6.13
N LEU A 71 1.92 10.39 -5.33
CA LEU A 71 2.98 9.47 -5.76
C LEU A 71 2.38 8.06 -5.92
N PHE A 72 2.26 7.59 -7.15
CA PHE A 72 1.86 6.23 -7.48
C PHE A 72 3.11 5.34 -7.54
N LEU A 73 3.06 4.20 -6.86
CA LEU A 73 4.20 3.30 -6.73
C LEU A 73 3.81 1.86 -7.02
N MET A 74 4.55 1.22 -7.91
CA MET A 74 4.53 -0.24 -8.09
C MET A 74 5.84 -0.82 -7.60
N HIS A 75 5.75 -1.94 -6.89
CA HIS A 75 6.92 -2.61 -6.34
C HIS A 75 6.87 -4.09 -6.70
N THR A 76 7.87 -4.50 -7.47
CA THR A 76 8.11 -5.89 -7.85
C THR A 76 9.46 -6.33 -7.29
N PRO A 77 9.83 -7.62 -7.35
CA PRO A 77 11.16 -8.06 -6.95
C PRO A 77 12.31 -7.34 -7.68
N ASP A 78 12.05 -6.86 -8.90
CA ASP A 78 13.08 -6.34 -9.82
C ASP A 78 13.08 -4.81 -9.94
N ILE A 79 11.94 -4.16 -9.69
CA ILE A 79 11.82 -2.71 -9.81
C ILE A 79 10.83 -2.11 -8.79
N VAL A 80 11.25 -0.97 -8.23
CA VAL A 80 10.35 0.02 -7.61
C VAL A 80 10.14 1.13 -8.64
N LEU A 81 8.94 1.22 -9.18
CA LEU A 81 8.56 2.28 -10.11
C LEU A 81 7.73 3.32 -9.39
N GLU A 82 8.17 4.56 -9.47
CA GLU A 82 7.54 5.72 -8.86
C GLU A 82 7.11 6.71 -9.94
N VAL A 83 5.84 7.13 -9.91
CA VAL A 83 5.28 8.10 -10.85
C VAL A 83 4.55 9.18 -10.07
N GLU A 84 4.97 10.42 -10.26
CA GLU A 84 4.27 11.59 -9.74
C GLU A 84 3.22 12.05 -10.75
N GLY A 85 1.96 12.17 -10.32
CA GLY A 85 0.88 12.61 -11.19
C GLY A 85 -0.45 12.65 -10.46
N ALA A 86 -1.42 13.38 -11.01
CA ALA A 86 -2.81 13.26 -10.58
C ALA A 86 -3.38 11.93 -11.10
N LEU A 87 -4.20 11.24 -10.32
CA LEU A 87 -4.86 10.02 -10.83
C LEU A 87 -5.97 10.41 -11.80
N PRO A 88 -6.00 9.87 -13.03
CA PRO A 88 -7.14 10.04 -13.91
C PRO A 88 -8.39 9.40 -13.27
N VAL A 89 -9.55 10.00 -13.46
CA VAL A 89 -10.83 9.34 -13.16
C VAL A 89 -10.95 8.14 -14.09
N GLY A 90 -11.14 6.95 -13.51
CA GLY A 90 -11.22 5.72 -14.28
C GLY A 90 -12.66 5.27 -14.53
N SER A 91 -12.80 4.19 -15.30
CA SER A 91 -14.10 3.53 -15.53
C SER A 91 -13.93 2.04 -15.79
N PHE A 92 -14.93 1.25 -15.40
CA PHE A 92 -14.95 -0.19 -15.67
C PHE A 92 -15.28 -0.48 -17.13
N GLY A 93 -14.48 -1.36 -17.76
CA GLY A 93 -14.69 -1.83 -19.13
C GLY A 93 -13.78 -3.02 -19.44
N HIS A 94 -14.30 -3.99 -20.20
CA HIS A 94 -13.55 -5.20 -20.63
C HIS A 94 -12.85 -5.99 -19.50
N GLY A 95 -13.39 -5.97 -18.28
CA GLY A 95 -12.81 -6.66 -17.12
C GLY A 95 -11.68 -5.90 -16.41
N TYR A 96 -11.47 -4.63 -16.75
CA TYR A 96 -10.49 -3.73 -16.13
C TYR A 96 -11.14 -2.44 -15.66
N TYR A 97 -10.49 -1.79 -14.69
CA TYR A 97 -10.69 -0.39 -14.36
C TYR A 97 -9.66 0.42 -15.15
N ASN A 98 -10.12 1.14 -16.16
CA ASN A 98 -9.29 1.82 -17.15
C ASN A 98 -9.01 3.24 -16.70
N ILE A 99 -7.73 3.62 -16.66
CA ILE A 99 -7.26 4.90 -16.13
C ILE A 99 -6.49 5.63 -17.24
N HIS A 100 -7.17 6.52 -17.95
CA HIS A 100 -6.58 7.33 -19.03
C HIS A 100 -6.98 8.78 -18.84
N GLY A 101 -6.04 9.70 -19.10
CA GLY A 101 -6.28 11.12 -18.97
C GLY A 101 -4.99 11.91 -19.13
N ASP A 102 -5.05 13.20 -18.79
CA ASP A 102 -3.88 14.09 -18.78
C ASP A 102 -3.03 13.84 -17.52
N SER A 103 -2.32 12.71 -17.52
CA SER A 103 -1.43 12.30 -16.44
C SER A 103 -0.39 11.30 -16.96
N PRO A 104 0.84 11.30 -16.42
CA PRO A 104 1.79 10.22 -16.69
C PRO A 104 1.35 8.87 -16.08
N ILE A 105 0.36 8.89 -15.17
CA ILE A 105 -0.24 7.69 -14.60
C ILE A 105 -1.39 7.25 -15.49
N GLY A 106 -1.21 6.13 -16.21
CA GLY A 106 -2.28 5.56 -17.02
C GLY A 106 -2.11 4.06 -17.26
N GLY A 107 -3.17 3.41 -17.75
CA GLY A 107 -3.20 1.98 -18.03
C GLY A 107 -4.50 1.29 -17.62
N HIS A 108 -4.40 0.01 -17.27
CA HIS A 108 -5.55 -0.86 -16.99
C HIS A 108 -5.32 -1.63 -15.70
N ILE A 109 -6.19 -1.43 -14.70
CA ILE A 109 -6.09 -2.11 -13.41
C ILE A 109 -7.11 -3.24 -13.38
N LYS A 110 -6.67 -4.46 -13.07
CA LYS A 110 -7.55 -5.62 -12.90
C LYS A 110 -8.18 -5.59 -11.49
N ALA A 111 -9.03 -4.60 -11.24
CA ALA A 111 -9.54 -4.26 -9.90
C ALA A 111 -10.26 -5.43 -9.21
N GLN A 112 -10.89 -6.33 -9.96
CA GLN A 112 -11.48 -7.58 -9.45
C GLN A 112 -10.47 -8.51 -8.73
N ASN A 113 -9.17 -8.36 -8.98
CA ASN A 113 -8.12 -9.10 -8.30
C ASN A 113 -7.80 -8.51 -6.92
N CYS A 114 -8.27 -7.29 -6.60
CA CYS A 114 -8.07 -6.67 -5.31
C CYS A 114 -8.89 -7.41 -4.25
N ARG A 115 -8.22 -7.88 -3.19
CA ARG A 115 -8.83 -8.61 -2.08
C ARG A 115 -8.73 -7.88 -0.74
N ALA A 116 -7.83 -6.92 -0.62
CA ALA A 116 -7.73 -6.09 0.56
C ALA A 116 -7.13 -4.73 0.22
N ILE A 117 -7.58 -3.70 0.91
CA ILE A 117 -7.02 -2.35 0.83
C ILE A 117 -6.66 -1.93 2.24
N TYR A 118 -5.54 -1.22 2.40
CA TYR A 118 -5.16 -0.65 3.70
C TYR A 118 -4.79 0.82 3.56
N LEU A 119 -5.33 1.63 4.46
CA LEU A 119 -4.77 2.95 4.76
C LEU A 119 -3.64 2.73 5.76
N VAL A 120 -2.40 3.00 5.34
CA VAL A 120 -1.19 2.77 6.13
C VAL A 120 -0.59 4.10 6.53
N ASP A 121 -0.46 4.30 7.83
CA ASP A 121 0.07 5.51 8.47
C ASP A 121 1.23 5.12 9.38
N ARG A 122 2.44 5.13 8.82
CA ARG A 122 3.63 4.59 9.49
C ARG A 122 4.72 5.64 9.58
N ALA A 123 5.29 5.81 10.76
CA ALA A 123 6.51 6.60 10.94
C ALA A 123 7.72 5.68 11.00
N SER A 124 8.82 6.08 10.36
CA SER A 124 10.13 5.51 10.70
C SER A 124 10.54 5.97 12.11
N GLY A 125 11.43 5.26 12.79
CA GLY A 125 12.09 5.65 14.04
C GLY A 125 12.87 6.96 13.96
N GLN A 126 13.20 7.44 12.75
CA GLN A 126 13.70 8.80 12.51
C GLN A 126 12.58 9.87 12.41
N GLY A 127 11.35 9.53 12.79
CA GLY A 127 10.18 10.44 12.80
C GLY A 127 9.54 10.70 11.43
N ARG A 128 10.05 10.10 10.34
CA ARG A 128 9.51 10.32 8.99
C ARG A 128 8.21 9.53 8.78
N ARG A 129 7.08 10.17 9.10
CA ARG A 129 5.70 9.69 8.85
C ARG A 129 5.39 9.58 7.36
N ALA A 130 4.94 8.43 6.87
CA ALA A 130 4.47 8.20 5.51
C ALA A 130 3.02 7.68 5.56
N CYS A 131 2.16 8.29 4.74
CA CYS A 131 0.75 7.93 4.62
C CYS A 131 0.49 7.39 3.21
N SER A 132 -0.11 6.20 3.11
CA SER A 132 -0.36 5.53 1.84
C SER A 132 -1.64 4.72 1.83
N VAL A 133 -2.22 4.56 0.65
CA VAL A 133 -3.29 3.60 0.36
C VAL A 133 -2.67 2.45 -0.42
N GLN A 134 -2.77 1.23 0.09
CA GLN A 134 -2.10 0.06 -0.46
C GLN A 134 -3.13 -1.01 -0.85
N PHE A 135 -3.04 -1.50 -2.08
CA PHE A 135 -3.99 -2.45 -2.67
C PHE A 135 -3.33 -3.81 -2.78
N PHE A 136 -4.01 -4.86 -2.34
CA PHE A 136 -3.46 -6.22 -2.27
C PHE A 136 -4.30 -7.21 -3.08
N ASN A 137 -3.62 -8.11 -3.75
CA ASN A 137 -4.25 -9.18 -4.51
C ASN A 137 -4.55 -10.42 -3.64
N GLU A 138 -5.10 -11.46 -4.25
CA GLU A 138 -5.46 -12.73 -3.60
C GLU A 138 -4.27 -13.50 -3.03
N ALA A 139 -3.08 -13.37 -3.62
CA ALA A 139 -1.85 -13.95 -3.06
C ALA A 139 -1.33 -13.18 -1.84
N GLY A 140 -1.95 -12.05 -1.48
CA GLY A 140 -1.48 -11.17 -0.42
C GLY A 140 -0.31 -10.27 -0.83
N GLU A 141 -0.07 -10.13 -2.14
CA GLU A 141 0.96 -9.24 -2.69
C GLU A 141 0.40 -7.87 -3.07
N VAL A 142 1.25 -6.85 -2.96
CA VAL A 142 0.89 -5.47 -3.29
C VAL A 142 0.68 -5.35 -4.80
N MET A 143 -0.50 -4.88 -5.21
CA MET A 143 -0.79 -4.50 -6.59
C MET A 143 -0.09 -3.17 -6.93
N PHE A 144 -0.30 -2.17 -6.08
CA PHE A 144 0.31 -0.84 -6.13
C PHE A 144 0.02 -0.09 -4.83
N LYS A 145 0.67 1.05 -4.66
CA LYS A 145 0.50 1.96 -3.53
C LYS A 145 0.31 3.39 -4.05
N ILE A 146 -0.46 4.18 -3.32
CA ILE A 146 -0.61 5.61 -3.57
C ILE A 146 -0.22 6.35 -2.29
N PHE A 147 0.79 7.22 -2.38
CA PHE A 147 1.31 7.97 -1.24
C PHE A 147 0.86 9.43 -1.25
N VAL A 148 0.58 9.94 -0.06
CA VAL A 148 0.53 11.38 0.21
C VAL A 148 1.90 11.99 -0.12
N ARG A 149 1.89 13.08 -0.87
CA ARG A 149 3.11 13.76 -1.32
C ARG A 149 3.77 14.55 -0.21
N ARG A 150 5.00 14.94 -0.51
CA ARG A 150 5.78 15.87 0.31
C ARG A 150 6.11 17.12 -0.47
N ASP A 151 6.27 18.21 0.27
CA ASP A 151 6.83 19.46 -0.23
C ASP A 151 8.37 19.41 -0.33
N ALA A 152 8.96 20.53 -0.76
CA ALA A 152 10.42 20.70 -0.86
C ALA A 152 11.14 20.57 0.49
N HIS A 153 10.46 20.77 1.62
CA HIS A 153 10.99 20.61 2.97
C HIS A 153 10.82 19.18 3.49
N ARG A 154 10.31 18.25 2.67
CA ARG A 154 10.00 16.86 3.01
C ARG A 154 8.87 16.74 4.05
N ALA A 155 8.04 17.75 4.24
CA ALA A 155 6.81 17.65 5.04
C ALA A 155 5.66 17.09 4.19
N LEU A 156 4.74 16.32 4.78
CA LEU A 156 3.55 15.84 4.06
C LEU A 156 2.67 17.03 3.66
N LEU A 157 2.09 17.00 2.47
CA LEU A 157 1.20 18.06 2.01
C LEU A 157 -0.04 18.14 2.90
N PRO A 158 -0.33 19.28 3.57
CA PRO A 158 -1.40 19.38 4.56
C PRO A 158 -2.79 19.00 4.02
N ASP A 159 -3.13 19.45 2.82
CA ASP A 159 -4.46 19.18 2.23
C ASP A 159 -4.67 17.69 1.91
N GLN A 160 -3.64 17.04 1.38
CA GLN A 160 -3.69 15.59 1.11
C GLN A 160 -3.70 14.79 2.40
N LEU A 161 -2.92 15.22 3.39
CA LEU A 161 -2.89 14.58 4.70
C LEU A 161 -4.26 14.66 5.38
N LYS A 162 -4.91 15.83 5.31
CA LYS A 162 -6.28 15.98 5.83
C LYS A 162 -7.24 15.00 5.15
N ARG A 163 -7.21 14.89 3.82
CA ARG A 163 -8.07 13.95 3.09
C ARG A 163 -7.77 12.49 3.44
N PHE A 164 -6.50 12.13 3.62
CA PHE A 164 -6.11 10.81 4.11
C PHE A 164 -6.66 10.54 5.52
N ASP A 165 -6.58 11.51 6.42
CA ASP A 165 -7.13 11.39 7.77
C ASP A 165 -8.68 11.30 7.73
N ASP A 166 -9.35 12.05 6.85
CA ASP A 166 -10.80 11.95 6.61
C ASP A 166 -11.19 10.54 6.11
N LEU A 167 -10.40 9.92 5.22
CA LEU A 167 -10.60 8.52 4.81
C LEU A 167 -10.49 7.55 5.98
N LYS A 168 -9.51 7.73 6.88
CA LYS A 168 -9.39 6.89 8.08
C LYS A 168 -10.63 7.00 8.95
N THR A 169 -11.17 8.21 9.15
CA THR A 169 -12.42 8.38 9.92
C THR A 169 -13.62 7.73 9.21
N ARG A 170 -13.71 7.84 7.89
CA ARG A 170 -14.83 7.26 7.11
C ARG A 170 -14.88 5.74 7.15
N PHE A 171 -13.73 5.06 7.24
CA PHE A 171 -13.62 3.60 7.18
C PHE A 171 -13.23 2.93 8.50
N ALA A 172 -13.16 3.71 9.60
CA ALA A 172 -12.84 3.22 10.94
C ALA A 172 -13.91 2.26 11.50
#